data_AF-A0A1S4K761-F1
#
_entry.id   AF-A0A1S4K761-F1
#
_cell.length_a   1.000
_cell.length_b   1.000
_cell.length_c   1.000
_cell.angle_alpha   90.00
_cell.angle_beta   90.00
_cell.angle_gamma   90.00
#
_symmetry.space_group_name_H-M   'P 1'
#
loop_
_entity.id
_entity.type
_entity.pdbx_description
1 polymer ?
#
loop_
_entity_poly.entity_id
_entity_poly.type
_entity_poly.pdbx_seq_one_letter_code
_entity_poly.pdbx_strand_id
1 'polypeptide(L)'
;MSDKVCQNGNGTAAKLLTNGIANGVDEKKRGENCGRFLQCEGGILGRYTYDVLQEIANHLLARTQLRPKIGIILGTGLGSLANQLTDADYIDYQTIPHFPVSTVEGHVGRLIFGYLKGVPVMCMQGRFHYYEGYPLAK
;
A
#
# COMPACT_ATOMS: atom_id res chain seq x y z
N MET A 1 39.01 -29.47 15.35
CA MET A 1 39.12 -30.05 16.71
C MET A 1 38.82 -28.91 17.68
N SER A 2 37.61 -28.72 18.20
CA SER A 2 36.52 -29.67 18.47
C SER A 2 35.18 -28.95 18.33
N ASP A 3 34.22 -29.57 17.66
CA ASP A 3 32.87 -29.03 17.46
C ASP A 3 32.01 -29.28 18.71
N LYS A 4 31.42 -28.22 19.28
CA LYS A 4 30.34 -28.36 20.26
C LYS A 4 29.01 -28.41 19.51
N VAL A 5 28.46 -29.61 19.42
CA VAL A 5 27.09 -29.87 18.96
C VAL A 5 26.12 -29.54 20.10
N CYS A 6 25.20 -28.60 19.88
CA CYS A 6 24.03 -28.42 20.74
C CYS A 6 22.84 -29.09 20.07
N GLN A 7 22.35 -30.19 20.65
CA GLN A 7 21.14 -30.88 20.20
C GLN A 7 19.92 -30.24 20.88
N ASN A 8 18.91 -29.86 20.09
CA ASN A 8 17.58 -29.57 20.60
C ASN A 8 16.69 -30.80 20.38
N GLY A 9 16.01 -31.22 21.45
CA GLY A 9 15.14 -32.40 21.51
C GLY A 9 13.81 -32.23 20.78
N ASN A 10 13.86 -32.08 19.46
CA ASN A 10 12.83 -32.47 18.51
C ASN A 10 13.43 -32.41 17.09
N GLY A 11 13.66 -33.59 16.50
CA GLY A 11 14.48 -33.79 15.31
C GLY A 11 13.95 -33.20 14.01
N THR A 12 14.12 -31.89 13.81
CA THR A 12 14.01 -31.26 12.48
C THR A 12 15.19 -30.31 12.25
N ALA A 13 16.04 -30.62 11.26
CA ALA A 13 17.19 -29.81 10.90
C ALA A 13 16.76 -28.53 10.16
N ALA A 14 17.05 -27.37 10.75
CA ALA A 14 16.94 -26.09 10.05
C ALA A 14 18.22 -25.81 9.27
N LYS A 15 18.09 -25.52 7.96
CA LYS A 15 19.18 -25.05 7.10
C LYS A 15 19.13 -23.52 7.07
N LEU A 16 20.06 -22.87 7.78
CA LEU A 16 20.33 -21.44 7.63
C LEU A 16 21.10 -21.23 6.33
N LEU A 17 20.58 -20.39 5.43
CA LEU A 17 21.40 -19.65 4.46
C LEU A 17 21.29 -18.18 4.83
N THR A 18 22.33 -17.68 5.47
CA THR A 18 22.54 -16.27 5.78
C THR A 18 22.92 -15.52 4.51
N ASN A 19 22.29 -14.38 4.25
CA ASN A 19 22.94 -13.24 3.60
C ASN A 19 22.53 -11.99 4.37
N GLY A 20 23.42 -11.55 5.25
CA GLY A 20 23.22 -10.41 6.12
C GLY A 20 23.46 -9.09 5.39
N ILE A 21 22.67 -8.09 5.75
CA ILE A 21 23.14 -6.71 5.86
C ILE A 21 22.77 -6.28 7.27
N ALA A 22 23.81 -6.14 8.10
CA ALA A 22 23.69 -5.65 9.46
C ALA A 22 23.43 -4.14 9.43
N ASN A 23 22.38 -3.69 10.10
CA ASN A 23 22.34 -2.36 10.72
C ASN A 23 22.01 -2.58 12.19
N GLY A 24 23.07 -2.68 12.99
CA GLY A 24 22.96 -2.79 14.43
C GLY A 24 22.53 -1.46 15.04
N VAL A 25 21.55 -1.52 15.92
CA VAL A 25 21.46 -0.60 17.05
C VAL A 25 21.20 -1.46 18.28
N ASP A 26 22.15 -1.36 19.21
CA ASP A 26 22.28 -2.05 20.48
C ASP A 26 21.07 -1.81 21.40
N GLU A 27 20.24 -2.84 21.64
CA GLU A 27 19.17 -2.80 22.64
C GLU A 27 19.75 -2.95 24.07
N LYS A 28 20.35 -1.86 24.55
CA LYS A 28 20.78 -1.75 25.94
C LYS A 28 19.64 -1.24 26.83
N LYS A 29 19.02 -2.17 27.54
CA LYS A 29 18.30 -2.06 28.82
C LYS A 29 17.96 -0.63 29.28
N ARG A 30 16.69 -0.25 29.22
CA ARG A 30 16.08 0.69 30.18
C ARG A 30 14.85 0.06 30.80
N GLY A 31 14.92 -0.10 32.12
CA GLY A 31 13.78 -0.46 32.94
C GLY A 31 12.84 0.73 33.16
N GLU A 32 11.60 0.34 33.45
CA GLU A 32 10.64 0.97 34.35
C GLU A 32 9.81 2.17 33.85
N ASN A 33 8.51 1.86 33.76
CA ASN A 33 7.33 2.71 33.96
C ASN A 33 7.11 3.91 33.03
N CYS A 34 6.45 3.63 31.90
CA CYS A 34 5.52 4.59 31.32
C CYS A 34 4.42 3.89 30.54
N GLY A 35 3.19 3.95 31.07
CA GLY A 35 1.94 3.79 30.32
C GLY A 35 1.64 2.40 29.79
N ARG A 36 0.56 1.82 30.33
CA ARG A 36 -0.16 0.66 29.79
C ARG A 36 -0.52 0.91 28.32
N PHE A 37 0.39 0.61 27.41
CA PHE A 37 0.12 0.56 25.98
C PHE A 37 -0.84 -0.60 25.74
N LEU A 38 -1.97 -0.30 25.10
CA LEU A 38 -2.93 -1.29 24.63
C LEU A 38 -2.22 -2.27 23.72
N GLN A 39 -1.83 -3.41 24.26
CA GLN A 39 -1.41 -4.57 23.49
C GLN A 39 -2.70 -5.19 22.96
N CYS A 40 -3.16 -4.71 21.80
CA CYS A 40 -4.18 -5.41 21.06
C CYS A 40 -3.52 -6.67 20.49
N GLU A 41 -3.79 -7.81 21.11
CA GLU A 41 -3.55 -9.12 20.51
C GLU A 41 -4.51 -9.30 19.33
N GLY A 42 -4.02 -8.91 18.15
CA GLY A 42 -4.70 -9.01 16.87
C GLY A 42 -3.76 -8.51 15.79
N GLY A 43 -3.16 -9.43 15.03
CA GLY A 43 -2.05 -9.15 14.11
C GLY A 43 -2.34 -8.04 13.11
N ILE A 44 -1.28 -7.29 12.73
CA ILE A 44 -1.09 -6.39 11.57
C ILE A 44 -2.38 -6.01 10.81
N LEU A 45 -3.39 -5.47 11.49
CA LEU A 45 -4.67 -5.14 10.86
C LEU A 45 -4.60 -3.69 10.38
N GLY A 46 -4.40 -3.50 9.07
CA GLY A 46 -4.80 -2.27 8.39
C GLY A 46 -3.76 -1.17 8.16
N ARG A 47 -2.45 -1.46 8.19
CA ARG A 47 -1.41 -0.47 7.82
C ARG A 47 -0.78 -0.80 6.47
N TYR A 48 -0.78 0.15 5.55
CA TYR A 48 0.09 0.10 4.37
C TYR A 48 1.54 0.32 4.81
N THR A 49 2.41 -0.62 4.46
CA THR A 49 3.86 -0.42 4.59
C THR A 49 4.37 0.38 3.39
N TYR A 50 5.59 0.93 3.52
CA TYR A 50 6.24 1.60 2.40
C TYR A 50 6.36 0.69 1.16
N ASP A 51 6.75 -0.57 1.37
CA ASP A 51 6.91 -1.54 0.28
C ASP A 51 5.60 -1.80 -0.47
N VAL A 52 4.48 -1.88 0.24
CA VAL A 52 3.16 -2.03 -0.38
C VAL A 52 2.79 -0.79 -1.20
N LEU A 53 3.04 0.42 -0.67
CA LEU A 53 2.79 1.66 -1.42
C LEU A 53 3.68 1.75 -2.67
N GLN A 54 4.94 1.30 -2.56
CA GLN A 54 5.87 1.26 -3.67
C GLN A 54 5.46 0.22 -4.74
N GLU A 55 4.93 -0.94 -4.33
CA GLU A 55 4.37 -1.95 -5.23
C GLU A 55 3.20 -1.38 -6.03
N ILE A 56 2.25 -0.71 -5.36
CA ILE A 56 1.12 -0.02 -6.00
C ILE A 56 1.64 1.00 -7.02
N ALA A 57 2.57 1.87 -6.61
CA ALA A 57 3.13 2.89 -7.50
C ALA A 57 3.80 2.27 -8.73
N ASN A 58 4.62 1.23 -8.55
CA ASN A 58 5.29 0.54 -9.64
C ASN A 58 4.30 -0.13 -10.60
N HIS A 59 3.23 -0.72 -10.06
CA HIS A 59 2.17 -1.34 -10.83
C HIS A 59 1.44 -0.33 -11.73
N LEU A 60 1.24 0.90 -11.25
CA LEU A 60 0.67 2.00 -12.03
C LEU A 60 1.65 2.52 -13.07
N LEU A 61 2.91 2.76 -12.68
CA LEU A 61 3.95 3.28 -13.58
C LEU A 61 4.26 2.34 -14.76
N ALA A 62 4.03 1.04 -14.61
CA ALA A 62 4.17 0.06 -15.69
C ALA A 62 3.03 0.09 -16.72
N ARG A 63 1.88 0.69 -16.38
CA ARG A 63 0.68 0.74 -17.23
C ARG A 63 0.50 2.03 -18.01
N THR A 64 1.29 3.05 -17.72
CA THR A 64 1.22 4.35 -18.39
C THR A 64 2.61 4.95 -18.53
N GLN A 65 2.82 5.68 -19.62
CA GLN A 65 4.03 6.49 -19.80
C GLN A 65 3.89 7.89 -19.20
N LEU A 66 2.68 8.29 -18.81
CA LEU A 66 2.42 9.61 -18.22
C LEU A 66 3.08 9.71 -16.84
N ARG A 67 3.66 10.88 -16.58
CA ARG A 67 4.25 11.24 -15.27
C ARG A 67 3.60 12.52 -14.74
N PRO A 68 2.30 12.47 -14.41
CA PRO A 68 1.54 13.63 -14.00
C PRO A 68 2.09 14.20 -12.68
N LYS A 69 2.02 15.52 -12.53
CA LYS A 69 2.34 16.23 -11.28
C LYS A 69 1.09 16.62 -10.50
N ILE A 70 -0.09 16.40 -11.08
CA ILE A 70 -1.39 16.80 -10.54
C ILE A 70 -2.24 15.54 -10.39
N GLY A 71 -2.72 15.31 -9.16
CA GLY A 71 -3.73 14.30 -8.84
C GLY A 71 -5.07 14.98 -8.55
N ILE A 72 -6.15 14.44 -9.09
CA ILE A 72 -7.51 14.95 -8.92
C ILE A 72 -8.39 13.82 -8.38
N ILE A 73 -9.14 14.07 -7.30
CA ILE A 73 -10.09 13.11 -6.74
C ILE A 73 -11.51 13.55 -7.08
N LEU A 74 -12.21 12.75 -7.90
CA LEU A 74 -13.57 13.07 -8.34
C LEU A 74 -14.59 12.56 -7.33
N GLY A 75 -15.36 13.50 -6.79
CA GLY A 75 -16.50 13.19 -5.94
C GLY A 75 -17.76 12.78 -6.69
N THR A 76 -18.80 12.47 -5.92
CA THR A 76 -20.15 12.25 -6.41
C THR A 76 -20.59 13.40 -7.32
N GLY A 77 -21.12 13.07 -8.51
CA GLY A 77 -21.54 14.05 -9.51
C GLY A 77 -20.43 14.69 -10.35
N LEU A 78 -19.14 14.51 -10.00
CA LEU A 78 -18.00 15.05 -10.75
C LEU A 78 -17.36 14.05 -11.72
N GLY A 79 -17.97 12.87 -11.87
CA GLY A 79 -17.48 11.81 -12.74
C GLY A 79 -17.37 12.22 -14.23
N SER A 80 -18.17 13.18 -14.68
CA SER A 80 -18.14 13.68 -16.07
C SER A 80 -16.83 14.40 -16.44
N LEU A 81 -16.07 14.90 -15.45
CA LEU A 81 -14.75 15.50 -15.71
C LEU A 81 -13.77 14.45 -16.27
N ALA A 82 -13.90 13.19 -15.86
CA ALA A 82 -13.10 12.09 -16.39
C ALA A 82 -13.23 11.93 -17.91
N ASN A 83 -14.41 12.24 -18.47
CA ASN A 83 -14.68 12.11 -19.89
C ASN A 83 -14.02 13.22 -20.72
N GLN A 84 -13.50 14.26 -20.08
CA GLN A 84 -12.79 15.36 -20.75
C GLN A 84 -11.28 15.12 -20.88
N LEU A 85 -10.75 14.05 -20.26
CA LEU A 85 -9.35 13.69 -20.46
C LEU A 85 -9.12 13.13 -21.86
N THR A 86 -8.04 13.56 -22.49
CA THR A 86 -7.57 13.03 -23.77
C THR A 86 -6.36 12.12 -23.58
N ASP A 87 -6.11 11.23 -24.54
CA ASP A 87 -5.02 10.23 -24.52
C ASP A 87 -4.92 9.50 -23.18
N ALA A 88 -6.05 8.96 -22.74
CA ALA A 88 -6.22 8.48 -21.38
C ALA A 88 -5.97 6.97 -21.24
N ASP A 89 -5.12 6.60 -20.28
CA ASP A 89 -4.97 5.24 -19.76
C ASP A 89 -5.92 5.04 -18.58
N TYR A 90 -6.78 4.02 -18.66
CA TYR A 90 -7.75 3.67 -17.62
C TYR A 90 -7.28 2.43 -16.86
N ILE A 91 -7.27 2.51 -15.53
CA ILE A 91 -6.84 1.43 -14.64
C ILE A 91 -7.89 1.22 -13.55
N ASP A 92 -8.64 0.14 -13.63
CA ASP A 92 -9.70 -0.17 -12.67
C ASP A 92 -9.12 -0.55 -11.30
N TYR A 93 -9.73 -0.10 -10.21
CA TYR A 93 -9.23 -0.29 -8.84
C TYR A 93 -9.04 -1.77 -8.49
N GLN A 94 -9.93 -2.63 -8.98
CA GLN A 94 -9.88 -4.07 -8.74
C GLN A 94 -8.63 -4.75 -9.34
N THR A 95 -7.98 -4.10 -10.32
CA THR A 95 -6.77 -4.62 -10.96
C THR A 95 -5.50 -4.19 -10.23
N ILE A 96 -5.59 -3.20 -9.33
CA ILE A 96 -4.46 -2.64 -8.61
C ILE A 96 -4.26 -3.43 -7.30
N PRO A 97 -3.08 -4.02 -7.07
CA PRO A 97 -2.78 -4.76 -5.84
C PRO A 97 -3.04 -3.92 -4.60
N HIS A 98 -3.65 -4.53 -3.58
CA HIS A 98 -3.91 -3.92 -2.26
C HIS A 98 -4.85 -2.71 -2.25
N PHE A 99 -5.30 -2.23 -3.41
CA PHE A 99 -6.12 -1.04 -3.54
C PHE A 99 -7.56 -1.28 -3.05
N PRO A 100 -8.21 -0.30 -2.40
CA PRO A 100 -9.58 -0.47 -1.96
C PRO A 100 -10.53 -0.51 -3.16
N VAL A 101 -11.66 -1.20 -3.01
CA VAL A 101 -12.69 -1.27 -4.05
C VAL A 101 -13.89 -0.44 -3.57
N SER A 102 -14.33 0.51 -4.40
CA SER A 102 -15.51 1.31 -4.07
C SER A 102 -16.74 0.43 -4.09
N THR A 103 -17.55 0.48 -3.03
CA THR A 103 -18.78 -0.34 -2.92
C THR A 103 -20.06 0.46 -3.15
N VAL A 104 -19.94 1.78 -3.23
CA VAL A 104 -21.06 2.72 -3.42
C VAL A 104 -21.48 2.82 -4.89
N GLU A 105 -22.79 2.76 -5.15
CA GLU A 105 -23.36 2.99 -6.48
C GLU A 105 -22.96 4.35 -7.06
N GLY A 106 -22.61 4.38 -8.35
CA GLY A 106 -22.17 5.59 -9.06
C GLY A 106 -20.67 5.85 -9.02
N HIS A 107 -19.91 5.09 -8.23
CA HIS A 107 -18.44 5.11 -8.29
C HIS A 107 -17.95 4.04 -9.28
N VAL A 108 -17.50 4.47 -10.46
CA VAL A 108 -16.90 3.54 -11.46
C VAL A 108 -15.69 2.82 -10.87
N GLY A 109 -14.91 3.50 -10.04
CA GLY A 109 -13.81 2.88 -9.31
C GLY A 109 -12.59 2.64 -10.18
N ARG A 110 -12.03 3.69 -10.76
CA ARG A 110 -10.83 3.61 -11.62
C ARG A 110 -9.93 4.83 -11.52
N LEU A 111 -8.64 4.61 -11.72
CA LEU A 111 -7.64 5.63 -11.95
C LEU A 111 -7.53 5.91 -13.44
N ILE A 112 -7.37 7.18 -13.79
CA ILE A 112 -7.30 7.65 -15.17
C ILE A 112 -6.07 8.54 -15.29
N PHE A 113 -5.16 8.20 -16.18
CA PHE A 113 -4.00 9.03 -16.51
C PHE A 113 -4.25 9.61 -17.89
N GLY A 114 -4.22 10.92 -18.05
CA GLY A 114 -4.44 11.53 -19.36
C GLY A 114 -4.10 13.01 -19.35
N TYR A 115 -4.56 13.73 -20.37
CA TYR A 115 -4.37 15.16 -20.46
C TYR A 115 -5.68 15.90 -20.22
N LEU A 116 -5.65 16.90 -19.34
CA LEU A 116 -6.74 17.86 -19.17
C LEU A 116 -6.26 19.21 -19.70
N LYS A 117 -6.84 19.66 -20.82
CA LYS A 117 -6.40 20.89 -21.53
C LYS A 117 -4.89 20.90 -21.82
N GLY A 118 -4.36 19.76 -22.26
CA GLY A 118 -2.93 19.60 -22.58
C GLY A 118 -2.00 19.40 -21.37
N VAL A 119 -2.53 19.41 -20.14
CA VAL A 119 -1.74 19.18 -18.92
C VAL A 119 -1.88 17.73 -18.47
N PRO A 120 -0.79 16.98 -18.24
CA PRO A 120 -0.87 15.60 -17.77
C PRO A 120 -1.36 15.54 -16.32
N VAL A 121 -2.45 14.79 -16.10
CA VAL A 121 -3.10 14.62 -14.80
C VAL A 121 -3.37 13.15 -14.51
N MET A 122 -3.47 12.81 -13.23
CA MET A 122 -4.05 11.58 -12.73
C MET A 122 -5.39 11.92 -12.08
N CYS A 123 -6.46 11.19 -12.43
CA CYS A 123 -7.79 11.36 -11.87
C CYS A 123 -8.27 10.05 -11.22
N MET A 124 -8.74 10.14 -9.98
CA MET A 124 -9.49 9.08 -9.32
C MET A 124 -10.98 9.27 -9.61
N GLN A 125 -11.56 8.43 -10.45
CA GLN A 125 -13.00 8.45 -10.73
C GLN A 125 -13.73 7.62 -9.67
N GLY A 126 -13.93 8.28 -8.53
CA GLY A 126 -14.48 7.70 -7.31
C GLY A 126 -13.43 7.63 -6.20
N ARG A 127 -13.91 7.66 -4.96
CA ARG A 127 -13.08 7.70 -3.75
C ARG A 127 -13.69 6.78 -2.70
N PHE A 128 -12.91 6.48 -1.68
CA PHE A 128 -13.34 5.67 -0.56
C PHE A 128 -13.81 6.55 0.58
N HIS A 129 -14.82 6.08 1.29
CA HIS A 129 -15.38 6.79 2.42
C HIS A 129 -15.23 5.96 3.69
N TYR A 130 -14.99 6.66 4.81
CA TYR A 130 -14.87 6.03 6.11
C TYR A 130 -16.14 5.23 6.50
N TYR A 131 -17.32 5.72 6.09
CA TYR A 131 -18.59 5.04 6.34
C TYR A 131 -18.77 3.73 5.56
N GLU A 132 -17.94 3.46 4.54
CA GLU A 132 -17.91 2.16 3.85
C GLU A 132 -17.17 1.08 4.68
N GLY A 133 -16.64 1.43 5.86
CA GLY A 133 -15.89 0.54 6.73
C GLY A 133 -14.38 0.60 6.53
N TYR A 134 -13.88 1.50 5.68
CA TYR A 134 -12.45 1.70 5.48
C TYR A 134 -11.84 2.55 6.61
N PRO A 135 -10.71 2.15 7.22
CA PRO A 135 -9.96 3.02 8.12
C PRO A 135 -9.42 4.24 7.36
N LEU A 136 -9.13 5.35 8.05
CA LEU A 136 -8.60 6.57 7.41
C LEU A 136 -7.26 6.37 6.68
N ALA A 137 -6.51 5.33 7.06
CA ALA A 137 -5.25 4.99 6.42
C ALA A 137 -5.43 4.19 5.11
N LYS A 138 -6.67 3.86 4.71
CA LYS A 138 -6.97 3.06 3.53
C LYS A 138 -7.23 3.90 2.28
#